data_AF-A0A7S4U605-F1
#
_entry.id   AF-A0A7S4U605-F1
#
_cell.length_a   1.000
_cell.length_b   1.000
_cell.length_c   1.000
_cell.angle_alpha   90.00
_cell.angle_beta   90.00
_cell.angle_gamma   90.00
#
_symmetry.space_group_name_H-M   'P 1'
#
loop_
_entity.id
_entity.type
_entity.pdbx_description
1 polymer ?
#
loop_
_entity_poly.entity_id
_entity_poly.type
_entity_poly.pdbx_seq_one_letter_code
_entity_poly.pdbx_strand_id
1 'polypeptide(L)'
;MTEMITLYSDLARTNMTEIQEYFANRKDKLVSRFRYFRTGKRIDSNRKEHMIFENFDPGRPDALMKLVEKPEGREFTFYHKATLDGMVNRTESFTRNRDPAKPVALHKVIETFEGHQNRLTYRSITFEPIEPNTDAPPMKQQIDHPRKMTEKFERNPEVPADKDIAKRTFFTGSRPPRIHLIFHYGPGRITSSTRTYITEKNLSGDEFSVQEYVVDPFAKPMRYTEQRDEYQLVRGEKRKARCGLTSALLLLLLL
;
A
#
# COMPACT_ATOMS: atom_id res chain seq x y z
N MET A 1 -5.59 -19.27 25.71
CA MET A 1 -5.80 -17.96 26.36
C MET A 1 -5.40 -18.14 27.80
N THR A 2 -4.54 -17.28 28.33
CA THR A 2 -4.01 -17.39 29.69
C THR A 2 -4.69 -16.43 30.64
N GLU A 3 -5.03 -15.23 30.18
CA GLU A 3 -5.68 -14.20 30.98
C GLU A 3 -6.64 -13.38 30.11
N MET A 4 -7.75 -12.93 30.71
CA MET A 4 -8.69 -12.01 30.09
C MET A 4 -9.16 -10.98 31.12
N ILE A 5 -8.99 -9.71 30.82
CA ILE A 5 -9.41 -8.58 31.63
C ILE A 5 -10.50 -7.82 30.86
N THR A 6 -11.61 -7.55 31.53
CA THR A 6 -12.73 -6.79 30.96
C THR A 6 -12.92 -5.50 31.76
N LEU A 7 -12.80 -4.36 31.10
CA LEU A 7 -13.02 -3.05 31.71
C LEU A 7 -14.43 -2.56 31.40
N TYR A 8 -15.03 -1.94 32.40
CA TYR A 8 -16.37 -1.35 32.35
C TYR A 8 -16.31 0.10 32.79
N SER A 9 -17.14 0.96 32.18
CA SER A 9 -17.25 2.37 32.59
C SER A 9 -18.13 2.57 33.83
N ASP A 10 -18.88 1.54 34.23
CA ASP A 10 -19.85 1.60 35.33
C ASP A 10 -19.66 0.43 36.32
N LEU A 11 -20.02 0.69 37.58
CA LEU A 11 -19.94 -0.31 38.66
C LEU A 11 -20.90 -1.49 38.44
N ALA A 12 -22.02 -1.26 37.75
CA ALA A 12 -23.00 -2.30 37.42
C ALA A 12 -22.53 -3.23 36.28
N ARG A 13 -21.34 -2.97 35.69
CA ARG A 13 -20.72 -3.77 34.62
C ARG A 13 -21.62 -3.92 33.39
N THR A 14 -22.39 -2.88 33.07
CA THR A 14 -23.31 -2.88 31.92
C THR A 14 -22.66 -2.33 30.65
N ASN A 15 -21.71 -1.41 30.79
CA ASN A 15 -21.05 -0.70 29.70
C ASN A 15 -19.56 -1.07 29.65
N MET A 16 -19.26 -2.14 28.93
CA MET A 16 -17.88 -2.57 28.67
C MET A 16 -17.18 -1.62 27.70
N THR A 17 -15.98 -1.19 28.08
CA THR A 17 -15.14 -0.26 27.32
C THR A 17 -14.01 -0.98 26.60
N GLU A 18 -13.45 -2.02 27.21
CA GLU A 18 -12.26 -2.69 26.73
C GLU A 18 -12.24 -4.17 27.14
N ILE A 19 -11.72 -5.02 26.26
CA ILE A 19 -11.29 -6.38 26.61
C ILE A 19 -9.81 -6.50 26.28
N GLN A 20 -9.02 -6.97 27.26
CA GLN A 20 -7.62 -7.33 27.09
C GLN A 20 -7.50 -8.84 27.21
N GLU A 21 -6.95 -9.49 26.19
CA GLU A 21 -6.69 -10.93 26.18
C GLU A 21 -5.19 -11.15 26.07
N TYR A 22 -4.65 -12.03 26.91
CA TYR A 22 -3.28 -12.50 26.85
C TYR A 22 -3.27 -13.98 26.52
N PHE A 23 -2.28 -14.38 25.72
CA PHE A 23 -2.13 -15.71 25.21
C PHE A 23 -0.70 -16.19 25.41
N ALA A 24 -0.56 -17.49 25.69
CA ALA A 24 0.72 -18.18 25.68
C ALA A 24 0.67 -19.33 24.68
N ASN A 25 1.81 -19.63 24.06
CA ASN A 25 2.04 -20.81 23.23
C ASN A 25 1.06 -20.99 22.06
N ARG A 26 0.51 -19.89 21.51
CA ARG A 26 -0.30 -20.01 20.29
C ARG A 26 0.57 -20.32 19.08
N LYS A 27 0.06 -21.18 18.19
CA LYS A 27 0.72 -21.55 16.93
C LYS A 27 0.97 -20.33 16.04
N ASP A 28 0.02 -19.39 16.02
CA ASP A 28 0.09 -18.15 15.27
C ASP A 28 0.91 -17.04 15.97
N LYS A 29 1.55 -17.33 17.12
CA LYS A 29 2.36 -16.36 17.88
C LYS A 29 1.59 -15.14 18.38
N LEU A 30 0.25 -15.14 18.39
CA LEU A 30 -0.51 -14.05 19.00
C LEU A 30 -0.26 -14.05 20.51
N VAL A 31 0.23 -12.92 21.04
CA VAL A 31 0.59 -12.74 22.46
C VAL A 31 -0.50 -11.99 23.21
N SER A 32 -1.05 -10.96 22.59
CA SER A 32 -2.09 -10.14 23.21
C SER A 32 -3.06 -9.59 22.19
N ARG A 33 -4.34 -9.50 22.57
CA ARG A 33 -5.38 -8.81 21.80
C ARG A 33 -6.09 -7.80 22.69
N PHE A 34 -6.17 -6.55 22.25
CA PHE A 34 -6.92 -5.48 22.91
C PHE A 34 -8.08 -5.06 22.02
N ARG A 35 -9.30 -5.10 22.55
CA ARG A 35 -10.51 -4.70 21.85
C ARG A 35 -11.17 -3.53 22.55
N TYR A 36 -11.29 -2.42 21.85
CA TYR A 36 -11.92 -1.20 22.35
C TYR A 36 -13.31 -1.04 21.77
N PHE A 37 -14.27 -0.67 22.62
CA PHE A 37 -15.67 -0.48 22.26
C PHE A 37 -16.05 0.99 22.32
N ARG A 38 -17.00 1.43 21.48
CA ARG A 38 -17.54 2.79 21.56
C ARG A 38 -18.34 2.97 22.84
N THR A 39 -17.94 3.94 23.66
CA THR A 39 -18.66 4.36 24.87
C THR A 39 -20.08 4.82 24.55
N GLY A 40 -21.05 4.44 25.39
CA GLY A 40 -22.44 4.87 25.27
C GLY A 40 -23.30 4.11 24.25
N LYS A 41 -22.77 3.06 23.60
CA LYS A 41 -23.57 2.11 22.83
C LYS A 41 -23.69 0.80 23.59
N ARG A 42 -24.94 0.40 23.85
CA ARG A 42 -25.25 -0.89 24.47
C ARG A 42 -24.75 -2.02 23.58
N ILE A 43 -24.24 -3.03 24.27
CA ILE A 43 -23.48 -4.16 23.77
C ILE A 43 -24.47 -5.22 23.29
N ASP A 44 -25.27 -4.89 22.29
CA ASP A 44 -26.17 -5.89 21.70
C ASP A 44 -25.46 -6.67 20.58
N SER A 45 -26.03 -7.81 20.21
CA SER A 45 -25.50 -8.94 19.41
C SER A 45 -24.88 -8.65 18.03
N ASN A 46 -24.77 -7.38 17.62
CA ASN A 46 -24.17 -6.93 16.36
C ASN A 46 -22.86 -6.12 16.54
N ARG A 47 -22.21 -6.22 17.71
CA ARG A 47 -21.03 -5.44 18.11
C ARG A 47 -19.94 -5.33 17.03
N LYS A 48 -19.81 -4.15 16.43
CA LYS A 48 -18.60 -3.74 15.70
C LYS A 48 -17.63 -3.15 16.71
N GLU A 49 -16.62 -3.93 17.08
CA GLU A 49 -15.44 -3.46 17.81
C GLU A 49 -14.95 -2.16 17.15
N HIS A 50 -14.64 -1.13 17.96
CA HIS A 50 -14.20 0.15 17.40
C HIS A 50 -12.74 0.07 16.98
N MET A 51 -11.91 -0.64 17.74
CA MET A 51 -10.50 -0.76 17.46
C MET A 51 -9.95 -2.05 18.05
N ILE A 52 -9.11 -2.75 17.28
CA ILE A 52 -8.47 -4.00 17.68
C ILE A 52 -6.96 -3.80 17.57
N PHE A 53 -6.22 -4.21 18.60
CA PHE A 53 -4.77 -4.32 18.56
C PHE A 53 -4.37 -5.77 18.80
N GLU A 54 -3.54 -6.31 17.94
CA GLU A 54 -2.94 -7.62 18.09
C GLU A 54 -1.43 -7.49 18.05
N ASN A 55 -0.75 -8.08 19.03
CA ASN A 55 0.71 -8.15 19.08
C ASN A 55 1.17 -9.59 18.95
N PHE A 56 2.23 -9.80 18.20
CA PHE A 56 2.74 -11.12 17.84
C PHE A 56 4.21 -11.28 18.20
N ASP A 57 4.56 -12.46 18.68
CA ASP A 57 5.95 -12.85 18.87
C ASP A 57 6.67 -13.05 17.53
N PRO A 58 8.01 -12.89 17.50
CA PRO A 58 8.82 -13.24 16.33
C PRO A 58 8.67 -14.71 15.88
N GLY A 59 9.07 -14.96 14.63
CA GLY A 59 9.10 -16.32 14.06
C GLY A 59 7.83 -16.72 13.31
N ARG A 60 6.89 -15.79 13.11
CA ARG A 60 5.81 -15.97 12.13
C ARG A 60 6.37 -15.96 10.70
N PRO A 61 5.82 -16.76 9.78
CA PRO A 61 6.28 -16.79 8.38
C PRO A 61 6.01 -15.48 7.62
N ASP A 62 5.03 -14.69 8.05
CA ASP A 62 4.69 -13.38 7.50
C ASP A 62 5.43 -12.21 8.20
N ALA A 63 6.25 -12.51 9.22
CA ALA A 63 6.98 -11.54 10.03
C ALA A 63 6.11 -10.44 10.66
N LEU A 64 4.79 -10.66 10.79
CA LEU A 64 3.88 -9.69 11.40
C LEU A 64 4.22 -9.53 12.88
N MET A 65 4.45 -8.29 13.31
CA MET A 65 4.70 -7.92 14.70
C MET A 65 3.44 -7.37 15.37
N LYS A 66 2.70 -6.53 14.64
CA LYS A 66 1.53 -5.83 15.18
C LYS A 66 0.49 -5.58 14.10
N LEU A 67 -0.78 -5.82 14.44
CA LEU A 67 -1.94 -5.43 13.65
C LEU A 67 -2.79 -4.44 14.46
N VAL A 68 -3.17 -3.33 13.85
CA VAL A 68 -4.15 -2.40 14.38
C VAL A 68 -5.29 -2.27 13.39
N GLU A 69 -6.49 -2.72 13.77
CA GLU A 69 -7.69 -2.58 12.96
C GLU A 69 -8.58 -1.47 13.53
N LYS A 70 -9.03 -0.58 12.65
CA LYS A 70 -9.88 0.58 12.91
C LYS A 70 -11.02 0.61 11.88
N PRO A 71 -12.10 1.35 12.09
CA PRO A 71 -13.22 1.38 11.15
C PRO A 71 -12.80 1.94 9.78
N GLU A 72 -11.83 2.85 9.76
CA GLU A 72 -11.27 3.45 8.56
C GLU A 72 -10.13 2.66 7.91
N GLY A 73 -9.65 1.55 8.49
CA GLY A 73 -8.47 0.89 7.94
C GLY A 73 -7.75 -0.08 8.86
N ARG A 74 -6.64 -0.61 8.34
CA ARG A 74 -5.73 -1.53 9.05
C ARG A 74 -4.30 -1.05 8.94
N GLU A 75 -3.53 -1.22 9.99
CA GLU A 75 -2.10 -0.94 10.04
C GLU A 75 -1.37 -2.22 10.46
N PHE A 76 -0.40 -2.63 9.66
CA PHE A 76 0.44 -3.80 9.88
C PHE A 76 1.87 -3.33 10.09
N THR A 77 2.49 -3.74 11.19
CA THR A 77 3.91 -3.49 11.44
C THR A 77 4.65 -4.82 11.43
N PHE A 78 5.81 -4.87 10.78
CA PHE A 78 6.56 -6.10 10.54
C PHE A 78 7.93 -6.06 11.20
N TYR A 79 8.45 -7.23 11.54
CA TYR A 79 9.87 -7.44 11.80
C TYR A 79 10.63 -7.36 10.47
N HIS A 80 10.95 -6.15 9.99
CA HIS A 80 11.48 -5.93 8.64
C HIS A 80 12.76 -6.69 8.31
N LYS A 81 13.58 -7.07 9.30
CA LYS A 81 14.77 -7.90 9.08
C LYS A 81 14.44 -9.36 8.72
N ALA A 82 13.22 -9.80 8.99
CA ALA A 82 12.71 -11.13 8.67
C ALA A 82 11.82 -11.16 7.42
N THR A 83 11.45 -10.00 6.86
CA THR A 83 10.73 -9.93 5.58
C THR A 83 11.72 -10.07 4.42
N LEU A 84 11.31 -10.71 3.32
CA LEU A 84 12.17 -10.91 2.15
C LEU A 84 12.52 -9.60 1.42
N ASP A 85 11.62 -8.62 1.48
CA ASP A 85 11.69 -7.35 0.78
C ASP A 85 12.01 -6.17 1.71
N GLY A 86 12.17 -6.40 3.01
CA GLY A 86 12.41 -5.32 3.98
C GLY A 86 11.19 -4.47 4.28
N MET A 87 9.95 -4.96 4.03
CA MET A 87 8.73 -4.24 4.40
C MET A 87 8.66 -4.00 5.91
N VAL A 88 8.46 -2.75 6.30
CA VAL A 88 8.40 -2.28 7.70
C VAL A 88 6.96 -2.09 8.15
N ASN A 89 6.15 -1.45 7.30
CA ASN A 89 4.77 -1.10 7.61
C ASN A 89 3.92 -1.17 6.34
N ARG A 90 2.68 -1.61 6.51
CA ARG A 90 1.61 -1.51 5.54
C ARG A 90 0.38 -0.87 6.19
N THR A 91 -0.16 0.16 5.57
CA THR A 91 -1.41 0.81 5.97
C THR A 91 -2.44 0.65 4.87
N GLU A 92 -3.57 0.06 5.21
CA GLU A 92 -4.76 -0.05 4.37
C GLU A 92 -5.78 0.96 4.86
N SER A 93 -6.19 1.86 3.98
CA SER A 93 -7.28 2.79 4.24
C SER A 93 -8.52 2.33 3.50
N PHE A 94 -9.61 2.19 4.20
CA PHE A 94 -10.92 1.94 3.64
C PHE A 94 -11.64 3.26 3.33
N THR A 95 -12.67 3.19 2.49
CA THR A 95 -13.59 4.31 2.26
C THR A 95 -14.16 4.78 3.60
N ARG A 96 -13.82 6.02 4.00
CA ARG A 96 -14.42 6.68 5.16
C ARG A 96 -15.90 6.90 4.88
N ASN A 97 -16.73 5.97 5.32
CA ASN A 97 -18.17 6.12 5.17
C ASN A 97 -18.67 7.15 6.19
N ARG A 98 -18.73 8.43 5.77
CA ARG A 98 -19.66 9.42 6.34
C ARG A 98 -21.12 9.02 6.08
N ASP A 99 -21.33 8.25 5.03
CA ASP A 99 -22.64 7.73 4.62
C ASP A 99 -22.69 6.21 4.88
N PRO A 100 -23.53 5.74 5.81
CA PRO A 100 -23.68 4.31 6.10
C PRO A 100 -24.23 3.49 4.92
N ALA A 101 -24.76 4.13 3.85
CA ALA A 101 -25.20 3.45 2.63
C ALA A 101 -24.06 3.08 1.66
N LYS A 102 -22.85 3.62 1.85
CA LYS A 102 -21.69 3.26 1.00
C LYS A 102 -21.07 1.92 1.46
N PRO A 103 -20.59 1.06 0.55
CA PRO A 103 -19.89 -0.15 0.94
C PRO A 103 -18.50 0.18 1.51
N VAL A 104 -18.00 -0.71 2.37
CA VAL A 104 -16.61 -0.64 2.83
C VAL A 104 -15.71 -1.20 1.73
N ALA A 105 -14.73 -0.42 1.31
CA ALA A 105 -13.82 -0.83 0.25
C ALA A 105 -12.43 -0.23 0.41
N LEU A 106 -11.44 -0.88 -0.19
CA LEU A 106 -10.05 -0.45 -0.13
C LEU A 106 -9.89 0.84 -0.94
N HIS A 107 -9.61 1.95 -0.27
CA HIS A 107 -9.35 3.24 -0.90
C HIS A 107 -7.88 3.39 -1.25
N LYS A 108 -7.00 3.06 -0.30
CA LYS A 108 -5.56 3.29 -0.44
C LYS A 108 -4.76 2.24 0.32
N VAL A 109 -3.65 1.81 -0.26
CA VAL A 109 -2.62 1.03 0.43
C VAL A 109 -1.33 1.83 0.40
N ILE A 110 -0.62 1.88 1.53
CA ILE A 110 0.70 2.48 1.66
C ILE A 110 1.62 1.44 2.29
N GLU A 111 2.79 1.24 1.70
CA GLU A 111 3.82 0.34 2.21
C GLU A 111 5.14 1.08 2.27
N THR A 112 5.90 0.86 3.35
CA THR A 112 7.23 1.43 3.55
C THR A 112 8.24 0.32 3.76
N PHE A 113 9.45 0.53 3.24
CA PHE A 113 10.49 -0.49 3.18
C PHE A 113 11.82 0.08 3.65
N GLU A 114 12.65 -0.79 4.23
CA GLU A 114 14.00 -0.47 4.69
C GLU A 114 14.95 -1.58 4.23
N GLY A 115 16.09 -1.22 3.63
CA GLY A 115 17.05 -2.21 3.12
C GLY A 115 16.57 -3.05 1.94
N HIS A 116 15.50 -2.62 1.24
CA HIS A 116 14.98 -3.33 0.08
C HIS A 116 16.05 -3.42 -1.03
N GLN A 117 16.22 -4.59 -1.65
CA GLN A 117 17.27 -4.86 -2.65
C GLN A 117 17.25 -3.85 -3.83
N ASN A 118 16.07 -3.52 -4.33
CA ASN A 118 15.88 -2.50 -5.38
C ASN A 118 15.88 -1.04 -4.88
N ARG A 119 16.29 -0.76 -3.63
CA ARG A 119 16.21 0.57 -2.98
C ARG A 119 14.81 1.18 -2.95
N LEU A 120 13.77 0.36 -3.06
CA LEU A 120 12.39 0.80 -2.88
C LEU A 120 12.22 1.20 -1.42
N THR A 121 11.75 2.42 -1.16
CA THR A 121 11.51 2.92 0.21
C THR A 121 10.02 3.09 0.50
N TYR A 122 9.22 3.29 -0.54
CA TYR A 122 7.82 3.63 -0.41
C TYR A 122 7.03 3.15 -1.63
N ARG A 123 5.87 2.53 -1.37
CA ARG A 123 4.85 2.23 -2.38
C ARG A 123 3.51 2.73 -1.90
N SER A 124 2.74 3.34 -2.79
CA SER A 124 1.35 3.70 -2.52
C SER A 124 0.47 3.38 -3.71
N ILE A 125 -0.73 2.91 -3.40
CA ILE A 125 -1.70 2.44 -4.38
C ILE A 125 -3.03 3.07 -4.01
N THR A 126 -3.67 3.67 -4.99
CA THR A 126 -4.98 4.27 -4.87
C THR A 126 -5.91 3.55 -5.82
N PHE A 127 -7.06 3.16 -5.29
CA PHE A 127 -8.09 2.43 -6.02
C PHE A 127 -9.17 3.38 -6.55
N GLU A 128 -10.00 2.88 -7.44
CA GLU A 128 -11.16 3.64 -7.90
C GLU A 128 -12.17 3.78 -6.76
N PRO A 129 -12.79 4.96 -6.60
CA PRO A 129 -13.94 5.09 -5.72
C PRO A 129 -15.07 4.18 -6.20
N ILE A 130 -15.72 3.50 -5.26
CA ILE A 130 -16.94 2.73 -5.58
C ILE A 130 -18.13 3.67 -5.56
N GLU A 131 -18.97 3.52 -6.57
CA GLU A 131 -20.19 4.29 -6.70
C GLU A 131 -21.17 3.97 -5.56
N PRO A 132 -21.95 4.95 -5.07
CA PRO A 132 -22.97 4.70 -4.07
C PRO A 132 -23.94 3.61 -4.56
N ASN A 133 -24.40 2.75 -3.65
CA ASN A 133 -25.37 1.67 -3.92
C ASN A 133 -24.89 0.56 -4.89
N THR A 134 -23.59 0.47 -5.16
CA THR A 134 -23.00 -0.68 -5.86
C THR A 134 -22.18 -1.51 -4.89
N ASP A 135 -22.22 -2.83 -5.01
CA ASP A 135 -21.36 -3.67 -4.17
C ASP A 135 -19.88 -3.41 -4.51
N ALA A 136 -19.06 -3.31 -3.46
CA ALA A 136 -17.62 -3.24 -3.66
C ALA A 136 -17.16 -4.52 -4.37
N PRO A 137 -16.42 -4.42 -5.50
CA PRO A 137 -15.86 -5.60 -6.12
C PRO A 137 -14.92 -6.30 -5.12
N PRO A 138 -14.73 -7.62 -5.22
CA PRO A 138 -13.79 -8.35 -4.37
C PRO A 138 -12.42 -7.64 -4.30
N MET A 139 -11.80 -7.58 -3.11
CA MET A 139 -10.51 -6.88 -2.94
C MET A 139 -9.49 -7.27 -4.00
N LYS A 140 -9.43 -8.56 -4.37
CA LYS A 140 -8.55 -9.06 -5.45
C LYS A 140 -8.73 -8.30 -6.77
N GLN A 141 -9.97 -8.07 -7.19
CA GLN A 141 -10.27 -7.32 -8.41
C GLN A 141 -9.88 -5.83 -8.29
N GLN A 142 -10.07 -5.24 -7.10
CA GLN A 142 -9.60 -3.87 -6.84
C GLN A 142 -8.07 -3.78 -6.99
N ILE A 143 -7.34 -4.77 -6.49
CA ILE A 143 -5.87 -4.86 -6.55
C ILE A 143 -5.35 -5.01 -7.97
N ASP A 144 -6.04 -5.77 -8.82
CA ASP A 144 -5.63 -6.01 -10.21
C ASP A 144 -5.72 -4.73 -11.07
N HIS A 145 -6.65 -3.83 -10.71
CA HIS A 145 -6.98 -2.62 -11.45
C HIS A 145 -6.84 -1.33 -10.61
N PRO A 146 -5.64 -0.98 -10.12
CA PRO A 146 -5.45 0.22 -9.32
C PRO A 146 -5.51 1.47 -10.21
N ARG A 147 -6.25 2.50 -9.77
CA ARG A 147 -6.33 3.81 -10.42
C ARG A 147 -4.94 4.43 -10.58
N LYS A 148 -4.17 4.43 -9.50
CA LYS A 148 -2.83 5.02 -9.42
C LYS A 148 -1.92 4.19 -8.54
N MET A 149 -0.68 4.02 -8.96
CA MET A 149 0.39 3.41 -8.15
C MET A 149 1.61 4.33 -8.19
N THR A 150 2.26 4.54 -7.05
CA THR A 150 3.46 5.37 -6.92
C THR A 150 4.49 4.64 -6.09
N GLU A 151 5.71 4.57 -6.61
CA GLU A 151 6.89 4.00 -5.95
C GLU A 151 7.95 5.08 -5.82
N LYS A 152 8.70 5.06 -4.73
CA LYS A 152 9.86 5.93 -4.50
C LYS A 152 11.07 5.10 -4.14
N PHE A 153 12.22 5.56 -4.61
CA PHE A 153 13.49 4.87 -4.47
C PHE A 153 14.53 5.76 -3.81
N GLU A 154 15.49 5.13 -3.17
CA GLU A 154 16.70 5.77 -2.65
C GLU A 154 17.74 5.95 -3.77
N ARG A 155 18.58 6.98 -3.63
CA ARG A 155 19.61 7.36 -4.60
C ARG A 155 20.64 6.25 -4.79
N ASN A 156 20.93 5.91 -6.05
CA ASN A 156 22.10 5.13 -6.43
C ASN A 156 23.31 6.03 -6.77
N PRO A 157 24.34 6.16 -5.92
CA PRO A 157 25.51 6.96 -6.27
C PRO A 157 26.27 6.45 -7.50
N GLU A 158 26.13 5.16 -7.86
CA GLU A 158 26.82 4.55 -9.00
C GLU A 158 26.24 4.95 -10.37
N VAL A 159 24.98 5.42 -10.39
CA VAL A 159 24.28 5.81 -11.62
C VAL A 159 24.14 7.33 -11.64
N PRO A 160 24.32 8.02 -12.79
CA PRO A 160 24.05 9.46 -12.88
C PRO A 160 22.63 9.81 -12.42
N ALA A 161 22.47 10.94 -11.72
CA ALA A 161 21.18 11.31 -11.14
C ALA A 161 20.04 11.41 -12.17
N ASP A 162 20.35 11.88 -13.38
CA ASP A 162 19.40 11.98 -14.50
C ASP A 162 18.93 10.64 -15.07
N LYS A 163 19.60 9.54 -14.72
CA LYS A 163 19.24 8.17 -15.12
C LYS A 163 18.76 7.33 -13.94
N ASP A 164 18.79 7.88 -12.74
CA ASP A 164 18.41 7.19 -11.52
C ASP A 164 17.01 7.61 -11.07
N ILE A 165 16.07 6.67 -11.08
CA ILE A 165 14.66 6.95 -10.86
C ILE A 165 14.40 7.17 -9.38
N ALA A 166 14.07 8.41 -8.98
CA ALA A 166 13.66 8.72 -7.62
C ALA A 166 12.21 8.33 -7.34
N LYS A 167 11.34 8.49 -8.34
CA LYS A 167 9.91 8.21 -8.20
C LYS A 167 9.31 7.78 -9.52
N ARG A 168 8.50 6.73 -9.45
CA ARG A 168 7.74 6.19 -10.58
C ARG A 168 6.26 6.21 -10.24
N THR A 169 5.44 6.74 -11.14
CA THR A 169 3.99 6.81 -10.96
C THR A 169 3.28 6.22 -12.17
N PHE A 170 2.44 5.23 -11.92
CA PHE A 170 1.56 4.65 -12.91
C PHE A 170 0.15 5.20 -12.75
N PHE A 171 -0.38 5.85 -13.77
CA PHE A 171 -1.78 6.28 -13.83
C PHE A 171 -2.52 5.31 -14.76
N THR A 172 -3.21 4.33 -14.19
CA THR A 172 -3.98 3.33 -14.97
C THR A 172 -5.42 3.78 -15.19
N GLY A 173 -5.99 4.52 -14.23
CA GLY A 173 -7.35 5.06 -14.34
C GLY A 173 -7.46 6.32 -15.19
N SER A 174 -6.34 6.92 -15.62
CA SER A 174 -6.38 8.02 -16.59
C SER A 174 -6.63 7.50 -18.01
N ARG A 175 -7.34 8.27 -18.81
CA ARG A 175 -7.52 8.03 -20.24
C ARG A 175 -6.97 9.25 -21.01
N PRO A 176 -5.83 9.12 -21.72
CA PRO A 176 -4.99 7.93 -21.88
C PRO A 176 -4.23 7.52 -20.58
N PRO A 177 -3.88 6.24 -20.40
CA PRO A 177 -3.03 5.80 -19.31
C PRO A 177 -1.61 6.34 -19.51
N ARG A 178 -0.96 6.72 -18.41
CA ARG A 178 0.39 7.30 -18.46
C ARG A 178 1.29 6.80 -17.35
N ILE A 179 2.59 6.79 -17.63
CA ILE A 179 3.64 6.48 -16.68
C ILE A 179 4.52 7.71 -16.55
N HIS A 180 4.72 8.17 -15.32
CA HIS A 180 5.50 9.36 -15.03
C HIS A 180 6.70 8.99 -14.16
N LEU A 181 7.90 9.31 -14.65
CA LEU A 181 9.18 9.07 -14.03
C LEU A 181 9.77 10.42 -13.60
N ILE A 182 10.24 10.47 -12.37
CA ILE A 182 11.01 11.58 -11.81
C ILE A 182 12.35 11.01 -11.39
N PHE A 183 13.43 11.61 -11.89
CA PHE A 183 14.80 11.19 -11.60
C PHE A 183 15.34 11.92 -10.36
N HIS A 184 16.45 11.45 -9.81
CA HIS A 184 17.08 12.12 -8.68
C HIS A 184 17.68 13.48 -9.08
N TYR A 185 17.80 14.38 -8.11
CA TYR A 185 18.50 15.64 -8.31
C TYR A 185 20.00 15.39 -8.51
N GLY A 186 20.56 16.00 -9.56
CA GLY A 186 22.00 16.04 -9.75
C GLY A 186 22.70 16.96 -8.75
N PRO A 187 24.01 16.79 -8.53
CA PRO A 187 24.78 17.67 -7.64
C PRO A 187 24.68 19.12 -8.13
N GLY A 188 24.33 20.03 -7.21
CA GLY A 188 24.18 21.46 -7.51
C GLY A 188 22.93 21.85 -8.31
N ARG A 189 21.98 20.94 -8.54
CA ARG A 189 20.75 21.21 -9.33
C ARG A 189 19.53 21.42 -8.44
N ILE A 190 18.69 22.39 -8.83
CA ILE A 190 17.43 22.72 -8.13
C ILE A 190 16.24 21.96 -8.74
N THR A 191 16.32 21.56 -10.00
CA THR A 191 15.29 20.78 -10.71
C THR A 191 15.80 19.38 -11.06
N SER A 192 14.87 18.44 -11.21
CA SER A 192 15.14 17.06 -11.61
C SER A 192 14.61 16.80 -13.02
N SER A 193 15.27 15.94 -13.77
CA SER A 193 14.76 15.46 -15.06
C SER A 193 13.47 14.65 -14.85
N THR A 194 12.57 14.69 -15.82
CA THR A 194 11.32 13.92 -15.79
C THR A 194 11.01 13.32 -17.15
N ARG A 195 10.32 12.18 -17.15
CA ARG A 195 9.89 11.51 -18.38
C ARG A 195 8.49 10.94 -18.22
N THR A 196 7.61 11.24 -19.16
CA THR A 196 6.23 10.78 -19.15
C THR A 196 5.94 10.00 -20.42
N TYR A 197 5.57 8.74 -20.25
CA TYR A 197 5.07 7.88 -21.32
C TYR A 197 3.55 7.92 -21.31
N ILE A 198 2.94 8.32 -22.43
CA ILE A 198 1.49 8.32 -22.63
C ILE A 198 1.18 7.21 -23.61
N THR A 199 0.29 6.28 -23.24
CA THR A 199 -0.09 5.17 -24.12
C THR A 199 -1.41 5.49 -24.80
N GLU A 200 -1.40 5.55 -26.12
CA GLU A 200 -2.58 5.73 -26.95
C GLU A 200 -3.02 4.37 -27.47
N LYS A 201 -4.29 4.04 -27.27
CA LYS A 201 -4.85 2.78 -27.77
C LYS A 201 -5.40 3.03 -29.16
N ASN A 202 -4.70 2.54 -30.18
CA ASN A 202 -5.14 2.60 -31.56
C ASN A 202 -5.64 1.22 -32.01
N LEU A 203 -6.50 1.19 -33.03
CA LEU A 203 -7.03 -0.05 -33.63
C LEU A 203 -5.91 -1.00 -34.13
N SER A 204 -4.73 -0.44 -34.44
CA SER A 204 -3.55 -1.15 -34.96
C SER A 204 -2.55 -1.60 -33.88
N GLY A 205 -2.77 -1.25 -32.60
CA GLY A 205 -1.87 -1.58 -31.48
C GLY A 205 -1.74 -0.48 -30.42
N ASP A 206 -1.09 -0.81 -29.30
CA ASP A 206 -0.70 0.17 -28.28
C ASP A 206 0.46 1.04 -28.82
N GLU A 207 0.20 2.30 -29.13
CA GLU A 207 1.23 3.29 -29.45
C GLU A 207 1.60 4.09 -28.20
N PHE A 208 2.81 4.65 -28.14
CA PHE A 208 3.20 5.52 -27.03
C PHE A 208 3.87 6.80 -27.52
N SER A 209 3.59 7.89 -26.81
CA SER A 209 4.30 9.16 -26.95
C SER A 209 5.09 9.47 -25.68
N VAL A 210 6.19 10.21 -25.83
CA VAL A 210 7.09 10.57 -24.74
C VAL A 210 7.13 12.08 -24.58
N GLN A 211 6.85 12.54 -23.36
CA GLN A 211 7.11 13.91 -22.94
C GLN A 211 8.31 13.90 -21.99
N GLU A 212 9.41 14.49 -22.42
CA GLU A 212 10.66 14.51 -21.69
C GLU A 212 11.04 15.93 -21.28
N TYR A 213 11.47 16.10 -20.04
CA TYR A 213 12.12 17.30 -19.55
C TYR A 213 13.50 16.91 -19.03
N VAL A 214 14.54 17.34 -19.75
CA VAL A 214 15.93 17.14 -19.35
C VAL A 214 16.47 18.44 -18.80
N VAL A 215 17.11 18.38 -17.62
CA VAL A 215 17.66 19.58 -16.97
C VAL A 215 18.88 20.11 -17.72
N ASP A 216 19.69 19.22 -18.29
CA ASP A 216 20.83 19.59 -19.12
C ASP A 216 20.34 19.99 -20.53
N PRO A 217 20.48 21.28 -20.93
CA PRO A 217 20.03 21.75 -22.23
C PRO A 217 20.87 21.20 -23.40
N PHE A 218 22.06 20.64 -23.12
CA PHE A 218 22.94 20.06 -24.12
C PHE A 218 22.81 18.53 -24.23
N ALA A 219 21.97 17.92 -23.39
CA ALA A 219 21.72 16.49 -23.46
C ALA A 219 21.04 16.13 -24.78
N LYS A 220 21.55 15.07 -25.42
CA LYS A 220 20.93 14.54 -26.63
C LYS A 220 19.60 13.86 -26.27
N PRO A 221 18.53 14.06 -27.05
CA PRO A 221 17.28 13.33 -26.85
C PRO A 221 17.51 11.83 -27.05
N MET A 222 16.83 11.01 -26.27
CA MET A 222 16.91 9.55 -26.43
C MET A 222 16.39 9.12 -27.81
N ARG A 223 17.01 8.08 -28.36
CA ARG A 223 16.52 7.45 -29.59
C ARG A 223 15.21 6.73 -29.31
N TYR A 224 14.37 6.59 -30.33
CA TYR A 224 13.10 5.87 -30.23
C TYR A 224 13.26 4.43 -29.71
N THR A 225 14.34 3.74 -30.10
CA THR A 225 14.65 2.38 -29.61
C THR A 225 14.86 2.35 -28.10
N GLU A 226 15.63 3.31 -27.57
CA GLU A 226 15.89 3.44 -26.13
C GLU A 226 14.62 3.79 -25.35
N GLN A 227 13.80 4.70 -25.90
CA GLN A 227 12.50 5.04 -25.34
C GLN A 227 11.57 3.81 -25.28
N ARG A 228 11.55 3.00 -26.36
CA ARG A 228 10.74 1.79 -26.43
C ARG A 228 11.19 0.76 -25.41
N ASP A 229 12.50 0.53 -25.29
CA ASP A 229 13.06 -0.46 -24.37
C ASP A 229 12.77 -0.08 -22.91
N GLU A 230 12.96 1.19 -22.54
CA GLU A 230 12.62 1.70 -21.20
C GLU A 230 11.12 1.59 -20.94
N TYR A 231 10.27 1.95 -21.90
CA TYR A 231 8.82 1.82 -21.78
C TYR A 231 8.39 0.38 -21.51
N GLN A 232 8.95 -0.60 -22.23
CA GLN A 232 8.65 -2.02 -22.01
C GLN A 232 9.14 -2.50 -20.65
N LEU A 233 10.35 -2.12 -20.24
CA LEU A 233 10.89 -2.43 -18.92
C LEU A 233 9.96 -1.92 -17.82
N VAL A 234 9.57 -0.65 -17.90
CA VAL A 234 8.73 0.00 -16.90
C VAL A 234 7.30 -0.56 -16.90
N ARG A 235 6.75 -0.97 -18.06
CA ARG A 235 5.50 -1.74 -18.13
C ARG A 235 5.62 -3.11 -17.44
N GLY A 236 6.75 -3.79 -17.61
CA GLY A 236 7.04 -5.06 -16.94
C GLY A 236 7.05 -4.90 -15.43
N GLU A 237 7.73 -3.86 -14.95
CA GLU A 237 7.78 -3.52 -13.52
C GLU A 237 6.40 -3.18 -12.94
N LYS A 238 5.53 -2.50 -13.71
CA LYS A 238 4.11 -2.29 -13.32
C LYS A 238 3.36 -3.61 -13.07
N ARG A 239 3.68 -4.67 -13.82
CA ARG A 239 3.06 -5.99 -13.65
C ARG A 239 3.61 -6.68 -12.40
N LYS A 240 4.92 -6.61 -12.16
CA LYS A 240 5.55 -7.15 -10.94
C LYS A 240 5.03 -6.47 -9.67
N ALA A 241 4.94 -5.14 -9.67
CA ALA A 241 4.43 -4.37 -8.54
C ALA A 241 2.99 -4.75 -8.17
N ARG A 242 2.15 -5.10 -9.17
CA ARG A 242 0.81 -5.63 -8.94
C ARG A 242 0.81 -7.05 -8.37
N CYS A 243 1.62 -7.96 -8.91
CA CYS A 243 1.72 -9.34 -8.42
C CYS A 243 2.28 -9.41 -6.98
N GLY A 244 3.24 -8.55 -6.63
CA GLY A 244 3.74 -8.46 -5.26
C GLY A 244 2.63 -8.09 -4.26
N LEU A 245 1.66 -7.27 -4.68
CA LEU A 245 0.54 -6.89 -3.85
C LEU A 245 -0.44 -8.03 -3.60
N THR A 246 -0.75 -8.83 -4.62
CA THR A 246 -1.66 -9.97 -4.50
C THR A 246 -1.07 -11.05 -3.61
N SER A 247 0.23 -11.32 -3.71
CA SER A 247 0.94 -12.26 -2.83
C SER A 247 0.93 -11.80 -1.37
N ALA A 248 1.21 -10.53 -1.10
CA ALA A 248 1.20 -9.98 0.26
C ALA A 248 -0.20 -9.99 0.89
N LEU A 249 -1.26 -9.75 0.11
CA LEU A 249 -2.64 -9.81 0.60
C LEU A 249 -3.12 -11.23 0.90
N LEU A 250 -2.82 -12.19 0.03
CA LEU A 250 -3.26 -13.58 0.24
C LEU A 250 -2.69 -14.17 1.52
N LEU A 251 -1.46 -13.79 1.89
CA LEU A 251 -0.83 -14.16 3.15
C LEU A 251 -1.54 -13.54 4.37
N LEU A 252 -2.05 -12.32 4.26
CA LEU A 252 -2.71 -11.60 5.36
C LEU A 252 -4.21 -11.89 5.48
N LEU A 253 -4.87 -12.36 4.41
CA LEU A 253 -6.31 -12.71 4.40
C LEU A 253 -6.60 -14.14 4.90
N LEU A 254 -5.57 -14.97 5.08
CA LEU A 254 -5.68 -16.34 5.61
C LEU A 254 -5.50 -16.42 7.13
N LEU A 255 -5.49 -15.26 7.82
CA LEU A 255 -5.50 -15.11 9.27
C LEU A 255 -6.90 -14.73 9.75
#